data_AF-A0A5J4Q529-F1
#
_entry.id   AF-A0A5J4Q529-F1
#
_cell.length_a   1.000
_cell.length_b   1.000
_cell.length_c   1.000
_cell.angle_alpha   90.00
_cell.angle_beta   90.00
_cell.angle_gamma   90.00
#
_symmetry.space_group_name_H-M   'P 1'
#
loop_
_entity.id
_entity.type
_entity.pdbx_description
1 polymer ?
#
loop_
_entity_poly.entity_id
_entity_poly.type
_entity_poly.pdbx_seq_one_letter_code
_entity_poly.pdbx_strand_id
1 'polypeptide(L)'
;MLRNKDDLLQKNIEYLKTISSKNSCIPPQIQMYHAERFYNMDNFYKLIEEKYNDITFWDYGNYELPDSCYSDVGHLNHIGAKKFSAMLQEKVRNKYNQ
;
A
#
# COMPACT_ATOMS: atom_id res chain seq x y z
N MET A 1 -19.59 -15.52 -11.50
CA MET A 1 -19.12 -14.22 -11.98
C MET A 1 -17.94 -13.77 -11.12
N LEU A 2 -16.72 -14.03 -11.57
CA LEU A 2 -15.52 -13.44 -10.98
C LEU A 2 -15.53 -11.97 -11.40
N ARG A 3 -15.74 -11.04 -10.46
CA ARG A 3 -15.53 -9.62 -10.74
C ARG A 3 -14.07 -9.46 -11.18
N ASN A 4 -13.85 -8.82 -12.33
CA ASN A 4 -12.51 -8.50 -12.81
C ASN A 4 -11.79 -7.71 -11.71
N LYS A 5 -10.65 -8.22 -11.23
CA LYS A 5 -9.92 -7.59 -10.11
C LYS A 5 -9.47 -6.16 -10.46
N ASP A 6 -9.26 -5.91 -11.75
CA ASP A 6 -8.89 -4.60 -12.30
C ASP A 6 -10.01 -3.56 -12.12
N ASP A 7 -11.28 -3.97 -12.29
CA ASP A 7 -12.45 -3.08 -12.08
C ASP A 7 -12.57 -2.64 -10.62
N LEU A 8 -12.19 -3.51 -9.66
CA LEU A 8 -12.26 -3.19 -8.24
C LEU A 8 -11.16 -2.20 -7.84
N LEU A 9 -9.93 -2.41 -8.35
CA LEU A 9 -8.82 -1.50 -8.13
C LEU A 9 -9.14 -0.11 -8.69
N GLN A 10 -9.67 -0.05 -9.91
CA GLN A 10 -10.06 1.21 -10.54
C GLN A 10 -11.15 1.93 -9.73
N LYS A 11 -12.21 1.23 -9.33
CA LYS A 11 -13.29 1.81 -8.50
C LYS A 11 -12.78 2.34 -7.16
N ASN A 12 -11.87 1.61 -6.51
CA ASN A 12 -11.28 2.04 -5.26
C ASN A 12 -10.43 3.30 -5.43
N ILE A 13 -9.64 3.39 -6.51
CA ILE A 13 -8.83 4.56 -6.80
C ILE A 13 -9.71 5.76 -7.15
N GLU A 14 -10.73 5.59 -7.99
CA GLU A 14 -11.69 6.63 -8.32
C GLU A 14 -12.40 7.16 -7.06
N TYR A 15 -12.87 6.26 -6.19
CA TYR A 15 -13.45 6.64 -4.90
C TYR A 15 -12.45 7.43 -4.05
N LEU A 16 -11.21 6.95 -3.92
CA LEU A 16 -10.17 7.63 -3.14
C LEU A 16 -9.87 9.02 -3.71
N LYS A 17 -9.88 9.21 -5.04
CA LYS A 17 -9.76 10.54 -5.67
C LYS A 17 -10.90 11.49 -5.29
N THR A 18 -12.11 10.99 -5.05
CA THR A 18 -13.25 11.85 -4.66
C THR A 18 -13.18 12.35 -3.21
N ILE A 19 -12.56 11.58 -2.32
CA ILE A 19 -12.46 11.90 -0.89
C ILE A 19 -11.10 12.46 -0.49
N SER A 20 -10.08 12.31 -1.35
CA SER A 20 -8.73 12.79 -1.13
C SER A 20 -8.58 14.23 -1.60
N SER A 21 -8.22 15.15 -0.69
CA SER A 21 -7.52 16.38 -1.10
C SER A 21 -6.23 15.98 -1.82
N LYS A 22 -5.83 16.68 -2.90
CA LYS A 22 -4.67 16.44 -3.81
C LYS A 22 -3.34 15.89 -3.23
N ASN A 23 -3.19 15.82 -1.90
CA ASN A 23 -2.04 15.32 -1.16
C ASN A 23 -2.27 13.98 -0.39
N SER A 24 -3.43 13.31 -0.46
CA SER A 24 -3.58 12.05 0.29
C SER A 24 -2.84 10.91 -0.39
N CYS A 25 -2.04 10.21 0.39
CA CYS A 25 -1.30 9.06 -0.06
C CYS A 25 -2.14 7.81 0.17
N ILE A 26 -2.33 6.99 -0.87
CA ILE A 26 -3.00 5.71 -0.75
C ILE A 26 -1.92 4.71 -0.32
N PRO A 27 -2.03 4.09 0.87
CA PRO A 27 -1.15 2.99 1.23
C PRO A 27 -1.59 1.76 0.42
N PRO A 28 -0.77 1.21 -0.50
CA PRO A 28 -1.07 -0.09 -1.05
C PRO A 28 -1.01 -1.09 0.10
N GLN A 29 -2.13 -1.80 0.31
CA GLN A 29 -2.23 -2.89 1.26
C GLN A 29 -1.40 -4.08 0.77
N ILE A 30 -0.07 -4.03 0.86
CA ILE A 30 0.75 -5.22 0.62
C ILE A 30 1.96 -5.17 1.55
N GLN A 31 1.74 -5.27 2.86
CA GLN A 31 2.81 -5.76 3.74
C GLN A 31 2.76 -7.27 3.72
N MET A 32 3.20 -7.85 2.61
CA MET A 32 3.39 -9.28 2.48
C MET A 32 4.87 -9.60 2.55
N TYR A 33 5.19 -10.67 3.27
CA TYR A 33 6.55 -11.18 3.31
C TYR A 33 6.93 -11.69 1.91
N HIS A 34 7.93 -11.07 1.29
CA HIS A 34 8.34 -11.34 -0.10
C HIS A 34 7.20 -11.23 -1.13
N ALA A 35 6.55 -10.08 -1.20
CA ALA A 35 5.44 -9.81 -2.13
C ALA A 35 5.76 -10.17 -3.60
N GLU A 36 7.02 -10.02 -4.03
CA GLU A 36 7.52 -10.38 -5.36
C GLU A 36 7.35 -11.86 -5.70
N ARG A 37 7.23 -12.74 -4.69
CA ARG A 37 7.01 -14.17 -4.89
C ARG A 37 5.55 -14.53 -5.16
N PHE A 38 4.62 -13.63 -4.83
CA PHE A 38 3.18 -13.88 -4.88
C PHE A 38 2.46 -13.01 -5.91
N TYR A 39 3.03 -11.86 -6.29
CA TYR A 39 2.41 -10.91 -7.19
C TYR A 39 3.34 -10.51 -8.33
N ASN A 40 2.73 -10.16 -9.47
CA ASN A 40 3.42 -9.52 -10.58
C ASN A 40 3.59 -8.02 -10.26
N MET A 41 4.60 -7.72 -9.43
CA MET A 41 4.90 -6.36 -8.98
C MET A 41 5.26 -5.43 -10.13
N ASP A 42 5.94 -5.93 -11.17
CA ASP A 42 6.29 -5.14 -12.36
C ASP A 42 5.05 -4.63 -13.09
N ASN A 43 4.05 -5.49 -13.29
CA ASN A 43 2.79 -5.09 -13.90
C ASN A 43 2.00 -4.13 -12.99
N PHE A 44 2.07 -4.31 -11.67
CA PHE A 44 1.46 -3.40 -10.71
C PHE A 44 2.06 -1.99 -10.82
N TYR A 45 3.39 -1.87 -10.77
CA TYR A 45 4.06 -0.57 -10.87
C TYR A 45 3.85 0.10 -12.23
N LYS A 46 3.87 -0.69 -13.32
CA LYS A 46 3.56 -0.19 -14.65
C LYS A 46 2.15 0.41 -14.73
N LEU A 47 1.15 -0.26 -14.16
CA LEU A 47 -0.22 0.26 -14.12
C LEU A 47 -0.34 1.55 -13.30
N ILE A 48 0.39 1.62 -12.18
CA ILE A 48 0.44 2.83 -11.35
C ILE A 48 1.06 4.00 -12.11
N GLU A 49 2.16 3.78 -12.81
CA GLU A 49 2.83 4.79 -13.63
C GLU A 49 1.98 5.24 -14.84
N GLU A 50 1.33 4.32 -15.54
CA GLU A 50 0.57 4.65 -16.75
C GLU A 50 -0.78 5.31 -16.44
N LYS A 51 -1.50 4.86 -15.40
CA LYS A 51 -2.89 5.29 -15.14
C LYS A 51 -3.05 6.21 -13.94
N TYR A 52 -2.11 6.20 -13.00
CA TYR A 52 -2.24 6.85 -11.70
C TYR A 52 -1.01 7.68 -11.31
N ASN A 53 -0.26 8.18 -12.29
CA ASN A 53 0.92 9.03 -12.07
C ASN A 53 0.63 10.37 -11.38
N ASP A 54 -0.65 10.79 -11.35
CA ASP A 54 -1.12 11.98 -10.65
C ASP A 54 -1.34 11.73 -9.15
N ILE A 55 -1.22 10.47 -8.69
CA ILE A 55 -1.42 10.07 -7.31
C ILE A 55 -0.08 9.71 -6.67
N THR A 56 0.21 10.29 -5.51
CA THR A 56 1.36 9.85 -4.69
C THR A 56 0.95 8.62 -3.86
N PHE A 57 1.44 7.44 -4.24
CA PHE A 57 1.29 6.23 -3.43
C PHE A 57 2.37 6.16 -2.34
N TRP A 58 2.00 5.75 -1.13
CA TRP A 58 2.98 5.40 -0.10
C TRP A 58 3.26 3.92 -0.18
N ASP A 59 4.18 3.54 -1.07
CA ASP A 59 4.53 2.15 -1.27
C ASP A 59 5.28 1.56 -0.07
N TYR A 60 4.75 0.45 0.45
CA TYR A 60 5.33 -0.35 1.53
C TYR A 60 5.49 -1.82 1.13
N GLY A 61 5.40 -2.14 -0.16
CA GLY A 61 5.56 -3.50 -0.68
C GLY A 61 6.89 -4.14 -0.30
N ASN A 62 7.93 -3.31 -0.18
CA ASN A 62 9.29 -3.72 0.21
C ASN A 62 9.63 -3.32 1.66
N TYR A 63 8.65 -2.93 2.47
CA TYR A 63 8.90 -2.63 3.88
C TYR A 63 8.97 -3.93 4.69
N GLU A 64 10.17 -4.47 4.84
CA GLU A 64 10.40 -5.71 5.57
C GLU A 64 10.41 -5.49 7.08
N LEU A 65 9.72 -6.38 7.79
CA LEU A 65 9.82 -6.51 9.23
C LEU A 65 10.47 -7.86 9.56
N PRO A 66 10.96 -8.07 10.80
CA PRO A 66 11.41 -9.38 11.23
C PRO A 66 10.30 -10.44 11.15
N ASP A 67 10.62 -11.70 10.90
CA ASP A 67 9.66 -12.82 10.82
C ASP A 67 8.68 -12.87 12.01
N SER A 68 9.16 -12.52 13.21
CA SER A 68 8.35 -12.44 14.44
C SER A 68 7.24 -11.38 14.41
N CYS A 69 7.17 -10.56 13.36
CA CYS A 69 6.16 -9.52 13.14
C CYS A 69 5.01 -9.97 12.24
N TYR A 70 5.05 -11.20 11.71
CA TYR A 70 4.03 -11.74 10.82
C TYR A 70 3.18 -12.81 11.53
N SER A 71 1.88 -12.85 11.22
CA SER A 71 0.98 -13.95 11.61
C SER A 71 1.05 -15.08 10.59
N ASP A 72 1.22 -14.71 9.32
CA ASP A 72 1.37 -15.58 8.17
C ASP A 72 2.10 -14.81 7.04
N VAL A 73 2.25 -15.42 5.86
CA VAL A 73 2.97 -14.81 4.72
C VAL A 73 2.37 -13.50 4.22
N GLY A 74 1.09 -13.25 4.46
CA GLY A 74 0.34 -12.11 3.94
C GLY A 74 -0.05 -11.06 4.98
N HIS A 75 0.04 -11.40 6.28
CA HIS A 75 -0.51 -10.55 7.34
C HIS A 75 0.48 -10.35 8.49
N LEU A 76 0.58 -9.09 8.93
CA LEU A 76 1.25 -8.74 10.16
C LEU A 76 0.51 -9.33 11.38
N ASN A 77 1.26 -9.65 12.42
CA ASN A 77 0.71 -9.87 13.76
C ASN A 77 0.64 -8.57 14.55
N HIS A 78 0.20 -8.63 15.81
CA HIS A 78 0.06 -7.44 16.66
C HIS A 78 1.38 -6.68 16.87
N ILE A 79 2.53 -7.37 16.89
CA ILE A 79 3.87 -6.77 17.03
C ILE A 79 4.21 -6.00 15.75
N GLY A 80 4.04 -6.63 14.58
CA GLY A 80 4.28 -6.01 13.29
C GLY A 80 3.38 -4.80 13.05
N ALA A 81 2.08 -4.94 13.31
CA ALA A 81 1.11 -3.86 13.17
C ALA A 81 1.46 -2.65 14.05
N LYS A 82 1.92 -2.87 15.28
CA LYS A 82 2.36 -1.80 16.18
C LYS A 82 3.59 -1.07 15.62
N LYS A 83 4.60 -1.80 15.14
CA LYS A 83 5.81 -1.22 14.54
C LYS A 83 5.49 -0.41 13.28
N PHE A 84 4.69 -0.99 12.38
CA PHE A 84 4.28 -0.31 11.16
C PHE A 84 3.46 0.96 11.46
N SER A 85 2.55 0.89 12.43
CA SER A 85 1.75 2.07 12.83
C SER A 85 2.62 3.20 13.36
N ALA A 86 3.66 2.90 14.16
CA ALA A 86 4.58 3.91 14.66
C ALA A 86 5.36 4.60 13.52
N MET A 87 5.89 3.83 12.57
CA MET A 87 6.55 4.36 11.37
C MET A 87 5.60 5.22 10.54
N LEU A 88 4.36 4.76 10.32
CA LEU A 88 3.37 5.49 9.55
C LEU A 88 3.02 6.83 10.22
N GLN A 89 2.84 6.83 11.54
CA GLN A 89 2.59 8.06 12.30
C GLN A 89 3.74 9.06 12.18
N GLU A 90 4.99 8.60 12.24
CA GLU A 90 6.16 9.45 12.06
C GLU A 90 6.21 10.05 10.65
N LYS A 91 5.98 9.24 9.61
CA LYS A 91 5.92 9.72 8.22
C LYS A 91 4.85 10.77 8.01
N VAL A 92 3.66 10.56 8.58
CA VAL A 92 2.56 11.53 8.56
C VAL A 92 2.98 12.84 9.22
N ARG A 93 3.55 12.78 10.43
CA ARG A 93 4.00 13.99 11.15
C ARG A 93 5.04 14.77 10.37
N ASN A 94 6.04 14.09 9.80
CA ASN A 94 7.10 14.75 9.03
C ASN A 94 6.58 15.43 7.77
N LYS A 95 5.54 14.87 7.12
CA LYS A 95 4.90 15.51 5.95
C LYS A 95 4.19 16.82 6.29
N TYR A 96 3.61 16.94 7.48
CA TYR A 96 2.89 18.16 7.90
C TYR A 96 3.79 19.22 8.55
N ASN A 97 5.02 18.85 8.95
CA ASN A 97 6.02 19.76 9.51
C ASN A 97 6.98 20.34 8.44
N GLN A 98 6.80 19.99 7.16
CA GLN A 98 7.47 20.55 6.00
C GLN A 98 6.56 21.58 5.32
#